data_AF-A0A319ELF8-F1
#
_entry.id   AF-A0A319ELF8-F1
#
_cell.length_a   1.000
_cell.length_b   1.000
_cell.length_c   1.000
_cell.angle_alpha   90.00
_cell.angle_beta   90.00
_cell.angle_gamma   90.00
#
_symmetry.space_group_name_H-M   'P 1'
#
loop_
_entity.id
_entity.type
_entity.pdbx_description
1 polymer ?
#
loop_
_entity_poly.entity_id
_entity_poly.type
_entity_poly.pdbx_seq_one_letter_code
_entity_poly.pdbx_strand_id
1 'polypeptide(L)'
;MAKFGFSVFMLLGLLLLAANVLATRVKYNGYYNQVIHKDGKEVTEKKTTSDLRTIPDDKEAAVKAGISGWSSGDYQARESKHGMLYIETTRSLSSAKAAKDAVADIRSIVSKRIK
;
A
#
# COMPACT_ATOMS: atom_id res chain seq x y z
N MET A 1 8.50 -43.49 35.49
CA MET A 1 7.55 -42.53 34.89
C MET A 1 8.28 -41.21 34.68
N ALA A 2 8.82 -40.96 33.48
CA ALA A 2 9.47 -39.69 33.17
C ALA A 2 8.40 -38.64 32.88
N LYS A 3 8.31 -37.60 33.72
CA LYS A 3 7.43 -36.46 33.50
C LYS A 3 8.04 -35.59 32.40
N PHE A 4 7.36 -35.52 31.26
CA PHE A 4 7.65 -34.64 30.14
C PHE A 4 7.59 -33.17 30.62
N GLY A 5 8.76 -32.62 31.00
CA GLY A 5 8.98 -31.20 31.27
C GLY A 5 9.37 -30.43 30.01
N PHE A 6 8.85 -30.83 28.85
CA PHE A 6 9.08 -30.16 27.57
C PHE A 6 7.76 -29.48 27.19
N SER A 7 7.83 -28.28 26.62
CA SER A 7 6.69 -27.62 25.93
C SER A 7 5.82 -26.63 26.73
N VAL A 8 6.43 -25.66 27.43
CA VAL A 8 5.78 -24.34 27.61
C VAL A 8 6.70 -23.21 27.09
N PHE A 9 7.99 -23.27 27.42
CA PHE A 9 8.97 -22.27 26.94
C PHE A 9 9.24 -22.33 25.43
N MET A 10 9.19 -23.50 24.80
CA MET A 10 9.26 -23.60 23.32
C MET A 10 7.99 -23.09 22.63
N LEU A 11 6.82 -23.22 23.28
CA LEU A 11 5.56 -22.71 22.73
C LEU A 11 5.52 -21.18 22.74
N LEU A 12 6.06 -20.56 23.80
CA LEU A 12 6.19 -19.10 23.90
C LEU A 12 7.19 -18.54 22.88
N GLY A 13 8.28 -19.27 22.61
CA GLY A 13 9.26 -18.94 21.58
C GLY A 13 8.68 -18.99 20.15
N LEU A 14 7.80 -19.96 19.86
CA LEU A 14 7.07 -20.01 18.59
C LEU A 14 5.99 -18.92 18.47
N LEU A 15 5.34 -18.54 19.57
CA LEU A 15 4.34 -17.46 19.56
C LEU A 15 4.97 -16.08 19.30
N LEU A 16 6.19 -15.85 19.82
CA LEU A 16 6.98 -14.63 19.54
C LEU A 16 7.56 -14.63 18.12
N LEU A 17 7.83 -15.80 17.53
CA LEU A 17 8.27 -15.93 16.14
C LEU A 17 7.10 -15.76 15.14
N ALA A 18 5.87 -16.12 15.55
CA ALA A 18 4.65 -15.91 14.77
C ALA A 18 4.17 -14.44 14.75
N ALA A 19 4.69 -13.58 15.62
CA ALA A 19 4.37 -12.16 15.64
C ALA A 19 4.95 -11.37 14.43
N ASN A 20 5.80 -11.99 13.60
CA ASN A 20 6.53 -11.32 12.52
C ASN A 20 5.97 -11.54 11.09
N VAL A 21 4.77 -12.11 10.89
CA VAL A 21 4.24 -12.34 9.52
C VAL A 21 2.77 -11.94 9.36
N LEU A 22 2.37 -10.87 10.04
CA LEU A 22 1.12 -10.15 9.78
C LEU A 22 1.51 -8.92 8.96
N ALA A 23 1.54 -9.07 7.63
CA ALA A 23 1.93 -8.03 6.69
C ALA A 23 0.87 -7.73 5.61
N THR A 24 0.19 -6.58 5.73
CA THR A 24 -0.84 -6.09 4.81
C THR A 24 -0.21 -5.71 3.49
N ARG A 25 -0.79 -6.18 2.39
CA ARG A 25 -0.39 -5.79 1.04
C ARG A 25 -0.93 -4.40 0.73
N VAL A 26 -0.04 -3.49 0.36
CA VAL A 26 -0.37 -2.11 -0.02
C VAL A 26 0.05 -1.84 -1.45
N LYS A 27 -0.88 -1.37 -2.27
CA LYS A 27 -0.63 -0.95 -3.64
C LYS A 27 -0.72 0.57 -3.75
N TYR A 28 0.39 1.21 -4.10
CA TYR A 28 0.47 2.64 -4.35
C TYR A 28 0.17 2.90 -5.82
N ASN A 29 -0.81 3.74 -6.14
CA ASN A 29 -1.27 4.03 -7.49
C ASN A 29 -1.15 5.53 -7.81
N GLY A 30 -0.53 5.85 -8.94
CA GLY A 30 -0.60 7.16 -9.56
C GLY A 30 -1.39 7.08 -10.86
N TYR A 31 -2.48 7.83 -10.97
CA TYR A 31 -3.28 7.88 -12.20
C TYR A 31 -2.83 9.04 -13.09
N TYR A 32 -2.85 8.84 -14.41
CA TYR A 32 -2.60 9.90 -15.38
C TYR A 32 -3.41 9.68 -16.65
N ASN A 33 -3.65 10.77 -17.38
CA ASN A 33 -4.30 10.69 -18.68
C ASN A 33 -3.22 10.65 -19.77
N GLN A 34 -3.36 9.75 -20.73
CA GLN A 34 -2.46 9.63 -21.88
C GLN A 34 -3.27 9.76 -23.16
N VAL A 35 -2.85 10.65 -24.05
CA VAL A 35 -3.38 10.72 -25.42
C VAL A 35 -2.73 9.60 -26.23
N ILE A 36 -3.56 8.73 -26.81
CA ILE A 36 -3.14 7.68 -27.72
C ILE A 36 -3.90 7.81 -29.04
N HIS A 37 -3.31 7.30 -30.11
CA HIS A 37 -3.97 7.23 -31.41
C HIS A 37 -4.58 5.84 -31.59
N LYS A 38 -5.90 5.78 -31.74
CA LYS A 38 -6.63 4.53 -32.00
C LYS A 38 -7.55 4.73 -33.20
N ASP A 39 -7.42 3.85 -34.20
CA ASP A 39 -8.22 3.90 -35.43
C ASP A 39 -8.19 5.27 -36.13
N GLY A 40 -7.02 5.91 -36.15
CA GLY A 40 -6.82 7.24 -36.75
C GLY A 40 -7.39 8.42 -35.94
N LYS A 41 -7.86 8.20 -34.71
CA LYS A 41 -8.38 9.25 -33.81
C LYS A 41 -7.54 9.37 -32.55
N GLU A 42 -7.35 10.59 -32.09
CA GLU A 42 -6.82 10.84 -30.76
C GLU A 42 -7.88 10.52 -29.70
N VAL A 43 -7.53 9.64 -28.77
CA VAL A 43 -8.35 9.30 -27.61
C VAL A 43 -7.53 9.47 -26.34
N THR A 44 -8.14 10.05 -25.31
CA THR A 44 -7.52 10.18 -24.00
C THR A 44 -7.90 8.98 -23.14
N GLU A 45 -6.92 8.15 -22.78
CA GLU A 45 -7.10 7.01 -21.89
C GLU A 45 -6.53 7.28 -20.50
N LYS A 46 -7.24 6.85 -19.46
CA LYS A 46 -6.71 6.83 -18.09
C LYS A 46 -5.75 5.66 -17.95
N LYS A 47 -4.51 5.94 -17.57
CA LYS A 47 -3.47 4.97 -17.27
C LYS A 47 -3.07 5.05 -15.80
N THR A 48 -2.37 4.01 -15.33
CA THR A 48 -1.97 3.87 -13.94
C THR A 48 -0.50 3.46 -13.87
N THR A 49 0.26 4.13 -13.01
CA THR A 49 1.54 3.62 -12.51
C THR A 49 1.29 3.04 -11.13
N SER A 50 1.87 1.88 -10.81
CA SER A 50 1.69 1.28 -9.48
C SER A 50 2.95 0.62 -8.92
N ASP A 51 3.13 0.67 -7.60
CA ASP A 51 4.11 -0.10 -6.83
C ASP A 51 3.39 -0.92 -5.76
N LEU A 52 3.80 -2.17 -5.55
CA LEU A 52 3.21 -3.06 -4.54
C LEU A 52 4.24 -3.30 -3.43
N ARG A 53 3.81 -3.07 -2.19
CA ARG A 53 4.63 -3.26 -0.98
C ARG A 53 3.83 -3.95 0.10
N THR A 54 4.49 -4.20 1.22
CA THR A 54 3.87 -4.66 2.46
C THR A 54 4.12 -3.65 3.56
N ILE A 55 3.16 -3.54 4.47
CA ILE A 55 3.29 -2.82 5.74
C ILE A 55 2.94 -3.79 6.87
N PRO A 56 3.34 -3.54 8.12
CA PRO A 56 2.84 -4.31 9.25
C PRO A 56 1.31 -4.18 9.40
N ASP A 57 0.61 -5.27 9.71
CA ASP A 57 -0.87 -5.28 9.81
C ASP A 57 -1.39 -4.26 10.83
N ASP A 58 -0.67 -4.06 11.94
CA ASP A 58 -1.04 -3.09 12.98
C ASP A 58 -1.02 -1.63 12.47
N LYS A 59 -0.38 -1.38 11.33
CA LYS A 59 -0.30 -0.05 10.70
C LYS A 59 -1.37 0.19 9.64
N GLU A 60 -2.09 -0.84 9.19
CA GLU A 60 -3.09 -0.70 8.11
C GLU A 60 -4.13 0.37 8.43
N ALA A 61 -4.77 0.29 9.59
CA ALA A 61 -5.81 1.24 10.00
C ALA A 61 -5.27 2.67 10.09
N ALA A 62 -4.05 2.84 10.60
CA ALA A 62 -3.40 4.14 10.72
C ALA A 62 -3.12 4.75 9.34
N VAL A 63 -2.66 3.95 8.37
CA VAL A 63 -2.45 4.40 6.99
C VAL A 63 -3.78 4.76 6.33
N LYS A 64 -4.79 3.90 6.47
CA LYS A 64 -6.11 4.10 5.87
C LYS A 64 -6.77 5.39 6.33
N ALA A 65 -6.71 5.69 7.64
CA ALA A 65 -7.28 6.92 8.20
C ALA A 65 -6.39 8.15 7.99
N GLY A 66 -5.06 7.97 7.99
CA GLY A 66 -4.10 9.07 8.05
C GLY A 66 -3.68 9.62 6.70
N ILE A 67 -3.67 8.82 5.63
CA ILE A 67 -2.99 9.20 4.37
C ILE A 67 -3.52 10.48 3.74
N SER A 68 -4.83 10.73 3.83
CA SER A 68 -5.44 11.96 3.32
C SER A 68 -4.95 13.18 4.09
N GLY A 69 -4.78 13.07 5.42
CA GLY A 69 -4.23 14.15 6.23
C GLY A 69 -2.72 14.34 6.03
N TRP A 70 -1.97 13.25 5.82
CA TRP A 70 -0.52 13.31 5.60
C TRP A 70 -0.13 13.91 4.25
N SER A 71 -1.05 13.90 3.30
CA SER A 71 -0.87 14.40 1.93
C SER A 71 -1.71 15.63 1.61
N SER A 72 -2.29 16.30 2.62
CA SER A 72 -3.15 17.46 2.41
C SER A 72 -4.31 17.22 1.41
N GLY A 73 -4.79 15.98 1.31
CA GLY A 73 -5.86 15.57 0.40
C GLY A 73 -5.42 15.13 -1.00
N ASP A 74 -4.12 15.11 -1.30
CA ASP A 74 -3.63 14.65 -2.61
C ASP A 74 -3.79 13.13 -2.81
N TYR A 75 -3.80 12.35 -1.72
CA TYR A 75 -3.90 10.89 -1.74
C TYR A 75 -5.04 10.37 -0.87
N GLN A 76 -5.66 9.29 -1.30
CA GLN A 76 -6.71 8.59 -0.56
C GLN A 76 -6.37 7.12 -0.39
N ALA A 77 -6.85 6.51 0.69
CA ALA A 77 -6.79 5.07 0.89
C ALA A 77 -8.14 4.42 0.57
N ARG A 78 -8.10 3.27 -0.07
CA ARG A 78 -9.24 2.42 -0.35
C ARG A 78 -8.89 0.98 -0.07
N GLU A 79 -9.79 0.25 0.57
CA GLU A 79 -9.61 -1.19 0.76
C GLU A 79 -10.27 -1.96 -0.39
N SER A 80 -9.59 -2.99 -0.88
CA SER A 80 -10.17 -3.95 -1.82
C SER A 80 -10.92 -5.05 -1.08
N LYS A 81 -11.87 -5.68 -1.78
CA LYS A 81 -12.58 -6.88 -1.32
C LYS A 81 -11.67 -8.05 -0.91
N HIS A 82 -10.40 -8.01 -1.31
CA HIS A 82 -9.40 -9.05 -1.01
C HIS A 82 -8.40 -8.65 0.10
N GLY A 83 -8.73 -7.67 0.95
CA GLY A 83 -7.85 -7.26 2.06
C GLY A 83 -6.54 -6.60 1.60
N MET A 84 -6.56 -5.97 0.43
CA MET A 84 -5.43 -5.18 -0.07
C MET A 84 -5.75 -3.70 0.08
N LEU A 85 -4.83 -2.95 0.67
CA LEU A 85 -4.94 -1.50 0.79
C LEU A 85 -4.42 -0.85 -0.49
N TYR A 86 -5.24 -0.02 -1.11
CA TYR A 86 -4.87 0.80 -2.25
C TYR A 86 -4.69 2.22 -1.74
N ILE A 87 -3.57 2.84 -2.06
CA ILE A 87 -3.35 4.26 -1.82
C ILE A 87 -3.14 4.92 -3.15
N GLU A 88 -3.96 5.91 -3.46
CA GLU A 88 -4.05 6.42 -4.81
C GLU A 88 -4.19 7.93 -4.87
N THR A 89 -3.74 8.52 -5.97
CA THR A 89 -3.97 9.93 -6.28
C THR A 89 -5.46 10.21 -6.43
N THR A 90 -5.96 11.25 -5.77
CA THR A 90 -7.37 11.65 -5.83
C THR A 90 -7.81 12.14 -7.22
N ARG A 91 -6.84 12.57 -8.04
CA ARG A 91 -7.04 13.03 -9.42
C ARG A 91 -6.06 12.40 -10.40
N SER A 92 -6.42 12.40 -11.68
CA SER A 92 -5.47 12.08 -12.76
C SER A 92 -4.41 13.18 -12.87
N LEU A 93 -3.17 12.77 -13.02
CA LEU A 93 -2.01 13.63 -13.21
C LEU A 93 -1.72 13.85 -14.70
N SER A 94 -0.86 14.83 -14.98
CA SER A 94 -0.57 15.31 -16.33
C SER A 94 0.29 14.36 -17.18
N SER A 95 1.01 13.42 -16.55
CA SER A 95 1.94 12.55 -17.26
C SER A 95 2.26 11.27 -16.49
N ALA A 96 2.82 10.29 -17.21
CA ALA A 96 3.36 9.07 -16.62
C ALA A 96 4.48 9.37 -15.60
N LYS A 97 5.29 10.40 -15.85
CA LYS A 97 6.34 10.82 -14.92
C LYS A 97 5.75 11.37 -13.62
N ALA A 98 4.76 12.26 -13.70
CA ALA A 98 4.07 12.77 -12.52
C ALA A 98 3.42 11.64 -11.71
N ALA A 99 2.84 10.63 -12.38
CA ALA A 99 2.32 9.45 -11.71
C ALA A 99 3.39 8.60 -11.01
N LYS A 100 4.58 8.43 -11.61
CA LYS A 100 5.72 7.76 -10.97
C LYS A 100 6.22 8.53 -9.75
N ASP A 101 6.35 9.84 -9.87
CA ASP A 101 6.80 10.71 -8.79
C ASP A 101 5.79 10.68 -7.62
N ALA A 102 4.49 10.69 -7.92
CA ALA A 102 3.44 10.52 -6.91
C ALA A 102 3.49 9.16 -6.20
N VAL A 103 3.71 8.05 -6.93
CA VAL A 103 3.88 6.73 -6.31
C VAL A 103 5.09 6.70 -5.36
N ALA A 104 6.20 7.34 -5.75
CA ALA A 104 7.39 7.44 -4.90
C ALA A 104 7.12 8.31 -3.66
N ASP A 105 6.38 9.40 -3.81
CA ASP A 105 6.00 10.29 -2.71
C ASP A 105 5.06 9.63 -1.71
N ILE A 106 3.98 8.99 -2.20
CA ILE A 106 3.06 8.19 -1.37
C ILE A 106 3.86 7.20 -0.51
N ARG A 107 4.79 6.45 -1.13
CA ARG A 107 5.64 5.49 -0.41
C ARG A 107 6.46 6.18 0.67
N SER A 108 7.10 7.31 0.33
CA SER A 108 7.91 8.09 1.27
C SER A 108 7.09 8.55 2.48
N ILE A 109 5.88 9.08 2.25
CA ILE A 109 4.97 9.52 3.30
C ILE A 109 4.58 8.36 4.20
N VAL A 110 4.10 7.25 3.63
CA VAL A 110 3.69 6.07 4.40
C VAL A 110 4.86 5.55 5.22
N SER A 111 6.01 5.30 4.60
CA SER A 111 7.21 4.82 5.29
C SER A 111 7.71 5.76 6.39
N LYS A 112 7.50 7.07 6.29
CA LYS A 112 7.85 8.03 7.36
C LYS A 112 6.88 7.99 8.54
N ARG A 113 5.62 7.62 8.31
CA ARG A 113 4.54 7.70 9.29
C ARG A 113 4.29 6.39 10.05
N ILE A 114 4.71 5.26 9.49
CA ILE A 114 4.48 3.92 10.08
C ILE A 114 5.71 3.26 10.70
N LYS A 115 6.84 3.97 10.76
CA LYS A 115 8.06 3.50 11.44
C LYS A 115 7.80 3.17 12.91
#